data_AF-A0A7Y4TRQ3-F1
#
_entry.id   AF-A0A7Y4TRQ3-F1
#
_cell.length_a   1.000
_cell.length_b   1.000
_cell.length_c   1.000
_cell.angle_alpha   90.00
_cell.angle_beta   90.00
_cell.angle_gamma   90.00
#
_symmetry.space_group_name_H-M   'P 1'
#
loop_
_entity.id
_entity.type
_entity.pdbx_description
1 polymer ?
#
loop_
_entity_poly.entity_id
_entity_poly.type
_entity_poly.pdbx_seq_one_letter_code
_entity_poly.pdbx_strand_id
1 'polypeptide(L)'
;MAEIVFNALLFNNHKQYKLWAVCLMSNHVHISLLTLPGSPLLNVILQNHKRFTAVHCNKVLNRSGQFWAEESFDTLIRNDKHFYGVINYIIQNPVKAGLVRRWYDWKWTYLNPDIEKDYKIITDKN
;
A
#
# COMPACT_ATOMS: atom_id res chain seq x y z
N MET A 1 0.74 -13.31 8.57
CA MET A 1 -0.35 -12.61 7.85
C MET A 1 0.13 -11.34 7.17
N ALA A 2 0.68 -10.37 7.91
CA ALA A 2 1.12 -9.10 7.32
C ALA A 2 2.07 -9.30 6.12
N GLU A 3 3.00 -10.26 6.25
CA GLU A 3 3.89 -10.69 5.16
C GLU A 3 3.15 -11.16 3.91
N ILE A 4 2.08 -11.97 4.05
CA ILE A 4 1.29 -12.46 2.92
C ILE A 4 0.64 -11.27 2.18
N VAL A 5 0.06 -10.34 2.93
CA VAL A 5 -0.59 -9.15 2.36
C VAL A 5 0.44 -8.28 1.65
N PHE A 6 1.52 -7.95 2.33
CA PHE A 6 2.56 -7.07 1.82
C PHE A 6 3.26 -7.66 0.59
N ASN A 7 3.66 -8.94 0.65
CA ASN A 7 4.34 -9.61 -0.45
C ASN A 7 3.43 -9.80 -1.67
N ALA A 8 2.12 -10.00 -1.48
CA ALA A 8 1.19 -10.09 -2.60
C ALA A 8 1.04 -8.74 -3.36
N LEU A 9 1.24 -7.60 -2.69
CA LEU A 9 1.32 -6.30 -3.35
C LEU A 9 2.63 -6.16 -4.12
N LEU A 10 3.76 -6.45 -3.46
CA LEU A 10 5.08 -6.37 -4.09
C LEU A 10 5.22 -7.33 -5.28
N PHE A 11 4.62 -8.53 -5.21
CA PHE A 11 4.67 -9.52 -6.29
C PHE A 11 4.02 -9.03 -7.58
N ASN A 12 2.98 -8.20 -7.50
CA ASN A 12 2.26 -7.67 -8.67
C ASN A 12 2.79 -6.30 -9.13
N ASN A 13 3.68 -5.69 -8.34
CA ASN A 13 4.41 -4.50 -8.76
C ASN A 13 5.20 -4.80 -10.05
N HIS A 14 5.16 -3.88 -10.99
CA HIS A 14 5.69 -3.98 -12.36
C HIS A 14 5.03 -5.07 -13.26
N LYS A 15 4.03 -5.81 -12.78
CA LYS A 15 3.24 -6.76 -13.60
C LYS A 15 1.88 -6.21 -13.97
N GLN A 16 1.18 -5.65 -13.00
CA GLN A 16 -0.18 -5.10 -13.16
C GLN A 16 -0.25 -3.61 -12.85
N TYR A 17 0.69 -3.13 -12.05
CA TYR A 17 0.76 -1.73 -11.63
C TYR A 17 2.18 -1.38 -11.23
N LYS A 18 2.51 -0.09 -11.29
CA LYS A 18 3.64 0.49 -10.57
C LYS A 18 3.18 0.88 -9.18
N LEU A 19 3.80 0.32 -8.15
CA LEU A 19 3.53 0.67 -6.76
C LEU A 19 4.40 1.88 -6.40
N TRP A 20 3.79 2.96 -5.91
CA TRP A 20 4.49 4.17 -5.48
C TRP A 20 4.79 4.17 -3.99
N ALA A 21 3.79 3.84 -3.19
CA ALA A 21 3.95 3.70 -1.75
C ALA A 21 2.94 2.71 -1.19
N VAL A 22 3.31 2.07 -0.08
CA VAL A 22 2.43 1.21 0.69
C VAL A 22 2.71 1.39 2.17
N CYS A 23 1.65 1.31 2.98
CA CYS A 23 1.77 1.13 4.41
C CYS A 23 0.70 0.17 4.90
N LEU A 24 1.12 -1.00 5.38
CA LEU A 24 0.24 -1.97 6.00
C LEU A 24 0.23 -1.76 7.52
N MET A 25 -0.95 -1.40 8.03
CA MET A 25 -1.24 -1.24 9.44
C MET A 25 -1.82 -2.54 10.01
N SER A 26 -2.07 -2.58 11.33
CA SER A 26 -2.64 -3.77 12.00
C SER A 26 -4.07 -4.09 11.55
N ASN A 27 -4.82 -3.09 11.07
CA ASN A 27 -6.24 -3.21 10.73
C ASN A 27 -6.59 -2.77 9.30
N HIS A 28 -5.67 -2.15 8.54
CA HIS A 28 -5.93 -1.70 7.17
C HIS A 28 -4.62 -1.55 6.38
N VAL A 29 -4.73 -1.28 5.08
CA VAL A 29 -3.59 -0.98 4.20
C VAL A 29 -3.85 0.30 3.42
N HIS A 30 -2.84 1.15 3.32
CA HIS A 30 -2.82 2.32 2.45
C HIS A 30 -1.90 2.06 1.26
N ILE A 31 -2.36 2.37 0.05
CA ILE A 31 -1.68 2.03 -1.21
C ILE A 31 -1.76 3.22 -2.16
N SER A 32 -0.64 3.60 -2.78
CA SER A 32 -0.61 4.46 -3.97
C SER A 32 0.02 3.68 -5.11
N LEU A 33 -0.69 3.57 -6.23
CA LEU A 33 -0.25 2.81 -7.39
C LEU A 33 -0.72 3.46 -8.69
N LEU A 34 -0.11 3.05 -9.80
CA LEU A 34 -0.50 3.39 -11.15
C LEU A 34 -0.68 2.08 -11.93
N THR A 35 -1.88 1.79 -12.44
CA THR A 35 -2.12 0.62 -13.28
C THR A 35 -1.33 0.69 -14.58
N LEU A 36 -0.74 -0.43 -15.01
CA LEU A 36 0.03 -0.49 -16.25
C LEU A 36 -0.89 -0.69 -17.47
N PRO A 37 -0.46 -0.26 -18.67
CA PRO A 37 -1.18 -0.58 -19.90
C PRO A 37 -1.44 -2.08 -20.06
N GLY A 38 -2.65 -2.45 -20.49
CA GLY A 38 -3.06 -3.86 -20.64
C GLY A 38 -3.38 -4.60 -19.34
N SER A 39 -3.27 -3.93 -18.18
CA SER A 39 -3.65 -4.52 -16.89
C SER A 39 -5.16 -4.51 -16.68
N PRO A 40 -5.71 -5.40 -15.82
CA PRO A 40 -7.10 -5.32 -15.43
C PRO A 40 -7.44 -3.98 -14.76
N LEU A 41 -8.73 -3.67 -14.71
CA LEU A 41 -9.23 -2.52 -13.96
C LEU A 41 -8.83 -2.60 -12.47
N LEU A 42 -8.69 -1.43 -11.84
CA LEU A 42 -8.26 -1.32 -10.44
C LEU A 42 -9.12 -2.18 -9.49
N ASN A 43 -10.44 -2.17 -9.67
CA ASN A 43 -11.35 -2.97 -8.85
C ASN A 43 -11.06 -4.47 -8.95
N VAL A 44 -10.74 -4.98 -10.15
CA VAL A 44 -10.37 -6.39 -10.36
C VAL A 44 -9.04 -6.72 -9.69
N ILE A 45 -8.05 -5.83 -9.80
CA ILE A 45 -6.75 -5.99 -9.11
C ILE A 45 -6.95 -6.07 -7.60
N LEU A 46 -7.74 -5.15 -7.02
CA LEU A 46 -8.02 -5.11 -5.59
C LEU A 46 -8.83 -6.33 -5.12
N GLN A 47 -9.83 -6.77 -5.88
CA GLN A 47 -10.59 -7.99 -5.57
C GLN A 47 -9.70 -9.23 -5.57
N ASN A 48 -8.83 -9.38 -6.57
CA ASN A 48 -7.88 -10.49 -6.63
C ASN A 48 -6.92 -10.47 -5.45
N HIS A 49 -6.41 -9.29 -5.09
CA HIS A 49 -5.55 -9.12 -3.92
C HIS A 49 -6.28 -9.51 -2.62
N LYS A 50 -7.50 -8.99 -2.40
CA LYS A 50 -8.32 -9.32 -1.23
C LYS A 50 -8.61 -10.83 -1.17
N ARG A 51 -8.99 -11.45 -2.28
CA ARG A 51 -9.30 -12.89 -2.35
C ARG A 51 -8.07 -13.74 -2.02
N PHE A 52 -6.95 -13.49 -2.68
CA PHE A 52 -5.71 -14.24 -2.46
C PHE A 52 -5.27 -14.15 -1.00
N THR A 53 -5.19 -12.94 -0.46
CA THR A 53 -4.69 -12.71 0.90
C THR A 53 -5.66 -13.22 1.96
N ALA A 54 -6.99 -13.10 1.75
CA ALA A 54 -7.99 -13.64 2.67
C ALA A 54 -7.87 -15.16 2.83
N VAL A 55 -7.76 -15.91 1.72
CA VAL A 55 -7.61 -17.37 1.74
C VAL A 55 -6.39 -17.78 2.55
N HIS A 56 -5.24 -17.16 2.27
CA HIS A 56 -3.97 -17.52 2.91
C HIS A 56 -3.91 -17.07 4.37
N CYS A 57 -4.43 -15.88 4.70
CA CYS A 57 -4.44 -15.39 6.08
C CYS A 57 -5.41 -16.19 6.96
N ASN A 58 -6.60 -16.51 6.46
CA ASN A 58 -7.55 -17.38 7.16
C ASN A 58 -6.95 -18.76 7.45
N LYS A 59 -6.25 -19.35 6.47
CA LYS A 59 -5.54 -20.62 6.66
C LYS A 59 -4.48 -20.54 7.77
N VAL A 60 -3.64 -19.50 7.77
CA VAL A 60 -2.61 -19.30 8.80
C VAL A 60 -3.22 -19.06 10.19
N LEU A 61 -4.39 -18.42 10.26
CA LEU A 61 -5.10 -18.17 11.51
C LEU A 61 -6.00 -19.32 11.98
N ASN A 62 -6.09 -20.41 11.21
CA ASN A 62 -7.06 -21.48 11.45
C ASN A 62 -8.50 -20.97 11.64
N ARG A 63 -8.90 -19.97 10.84
CA ARG A 63 -10.26 -19.41 10.83
C ARG A 63 -10.88 -19.50 9.45
N SER A 64 -12.18 -19.27 9.38
CA SER A 64 -12.95 -19.12 8.14
C SER A 64 -13.74 -17.81 8.15
N GLY A 65 -14.37 -17.48 7.03
CA GLY A 65 -15.20 -16.28 6.88
C GLY A 65 -14.45 -15.05 6.37
N GLN A 66 -15.10 -13.90 6.48
CA GLN A 66 -14.61 -12.64 5.91
C GLN A 66 -13.30 -12.19 6.60
N PHE A 67 -12.33 -11.76 5.79
CA PHE A 67 -11.06 -11.21 6.25
C PHE A 67 -10.95 -9.70 5.96
N TRP A 68 -11.33 -9.28 4.75
CA TRP A 68 -11.36 -7.87 4.34
C TRP A 68 -12.79 -7.35 4.27
N ALA A 69 -12.97 -6.05 4.51
CA ALA A 69 -14.19 -5.34 4.12
C ALA A 69 -14.41 -5.45 2.60
N GLU A 70 -15.67 -5.49 2.17
CA GLU A 70 -16.03 -5.65 0.76
C GLU A 70 -15.52 -4.47 -0.07
N GLU A 71 -15.80 -3.26 0.38
CA GLU A 71 -15.42 -2.04 -0.33
C GLU A 71 -13.98 -1.62 -0.03
N SER A 72 -13.36 -0.99 -1.03
CA SER A 72 -12.10 -0.26 -0.89
C SER A 72 -12.42 1.22 -1.11
N PHE A 73 -11.75 2.10 -0.39
CA PHE A 73 -11.81 3.53 -0.68
C PHE A 73 -10.66 3.89 -1.64
N ASP A 74 -10.99 4.54 -2.75
CA ASP A 74 -10.00 5.04 -3.71
C ASP A 74 -10.22 6.52 -4.04
N THR A 75 -9.16 7.18 -4.49
CA THR A 75 -9.18 8.59 -4.90
C THR A 75 -8.16 8.80 -6.01
N LEU A 76 -8.58 9.45 -7.09
CA LEU A 76 -7.70 9.78 -8.20
C LEU A 76 -6.74 10.92 -7.81
N ILE A 77 -5.45 10.71 -8.03
CA ILE A 77 -4.41 11.72 -7.84
C ILE A 77 -4.43 12.68 -9.05
N ARG A 78 -4.48 13.99 -8.78
CA ARG A 78 -4.81 15.01 -9.79
C ARG A 78 -3.63 15.85 -10.26
N ASN A 79 -2.57 15.93 -9.46
CA ASN A 79 -1.35 16.69 -9.73
C ASN A 79 -0.24 16.27 -8.76
N ASP A 80 0.98 16.75 -8.99
CA ASP A 80 2.16 16.38 -8.22
C ASP A 80 2.05 16.79 -6.75
N LYS A 81 1.47 17.95 -6.43
CA LYS A 81 1.27 18.38 -5.04
C LYS A 81 0.37 17.39 -4.29
N HIS A 82 -0.73 16.97 -4.91
CA HIS A 82 -1.62 15.95 -4.36
C HIS A 82 -0.89 14.60 -4.26
N PHE A 83 -0.10 14.22 -5.27
CA PHE A 83 0.69 13.00 -5.27
C PHE A 83 1.62 12.92 -4.06
N TYR A 84 2.51 13.90 -3.88
CA TYR A 84 3.47 13.90 -2.76
C TYR A 84 2.78 14.02 -1.40
N GLY A 85 1.65 14.74 -1.32
CA GLY A 85 0.82 14.77 -0.12
C GLY A 85 0.29 13.39 0.26
N VAL A 86 -0.21 12.62 -0.72
CA VAL A 86 -0.66 11.24 -0.53
C VAL A 86 0.50 10.33 -0.14
N ILE A 87 1.65 10.41 -0.83
CA ILE A 87 2.83 9.61 -0.50
C ILE A 87 3.26 9.85 0.96
N ASN A 88 3.37 11.11 1.37
CA ASN A 88 3.72 11.46 2.74
C ASN A 88 2.68 10.93 3.75
N TYR A 89 1.38 11.09 3.45
CA TYR A 89 0.32 10.56 4.29
C TYR A 89 0.43 9.04 4.50
N ILE A 90 0.67 8.28 3.42
CA ILE A 90 0.78 6.83 3.44
C ILE A 90 1.95 6.39 4.33
N ILE A 91 3.16 6.87 4.04
CA ILE A 91 4.35 6.37 4.73
C ILE A 91 4.45 6.87 6.17
N GLN A 92 3.91 8.05 6.50
CA GLN A 92 3.93 8.58 7.87
C GLN A 92 2.85 7.99 8.78
N ASN A 93 1.93 7.17 8.26
CA ASN A 93 0.86 6.56 9.04
C ASN A 93 1.34 5.83 10.31
N PRO A 94 2.39 4.98 10.29
CA PRO A 94 2.88 4.29 11.48
C PRO A 94 3.51 5.24 12.50
N VAL A 95 4.07 6.37 12.06
CA VAL A 95 4.56 7.44 12.96
C VAL A 95 3.39 8.15 13.63
N LYS A 96 2.36 8.54 12.85
CA LYS A 96 1.14 9.17 13.37
C LYS A 96 0.38 8.27 14.34
N ALA A 97 0.45 6.95 14.14
CA ALA A 97 -0.12 5.95 15.05
C ALA A 97 0.77 5.66 16.28
N GLY A 98 1.95 6.28 16.40
CA GLY A 98 2.87 6.09 17.52
C GLY A 98 3.58 4.73 17.54
N LEU A 99 3.57 3.97 16.44
CA LEU A 99 4.17 2.63 16.35
C LEU A 99 5.70 2.68 16.21
N VAL A 100 6.21 3.72 15.55
CA VAL A 100 7.63 3.95 15.28
C VAL A 100 7.95 5.44 15.30
N ARG A 101 9.22 5.80 15.51
CA ARG A 101 9.67 7.20 15.46
C ARG A 101 9.94 7.68 14.04
N ARG A 102 10.43 6.81 13.16
CA ARG A 102 10.69 7.10 11.74
C ARG A 102 9.88 6.13 10.89
N TRP A 103 9.29 6.60 9.80
CA TRP A 103 8.42 5.78 8.97
C TRP A 103 9.10 4.53 8.42
N TYR A 104 10.38 4.63 8.07
CA TYR A 104 11.18 3.52 7.53
C TYR A 104 11.55 2.46 8.59
N ASP A 105 11.33 2.72 9.88
CA ASP A 105 11.48 1.69 10.92
C ASP A 105 10.29 0.71 10.91
N TRP A 106 9.17 1.10 10.28
CA TRP A 106 8.03 0.20 10.10
C TRP A 106 8.24 -0.69 8.88
N LYS A 107 8.60 -1.95 9.13
CA LYS A 107 8.94 -2.95 8.08
C LYS A 107 7.85 -3.21 7.04
N TRP A 108 6.61 -2.80 7.31
CA TRP A 108 5.49 -2.93 6.37
C TRP A 108 5.19 -1.63 5.63
N THR A 109 6.21 -0.79 5.45
CA THR A 109 6.20 0.32 4.51
C THR A 109 7.02 0.00 3.27
N TYR A 110 6.60 0.56 2.14
CA TYR A 110 7.37 0.58 0.91
C TYR A 110 7.26 1.98 0.31
N LEU A 111 8.37 2.52 -0.16
CA LEU A 111 8.43 3.72 -0.98
C LEU A 111 9.21 3.39 -2.24
N ASN A 112 8.65 3.72 -3.39
CA ASN A 112 9.31 3.47 -4.66
C ASN A 112 10.60 4.30 -4.78
N PRO A 113 11.76 3.69 -5.08
CA PRO A 113 13.04 4.39 -5.20
C PRO A 113 13.03 5.54 -6.22
N ASP A 114 12.19 5.45 -7.26
CA ASP A 114 12.08 6.48 -8.30
C ASP A 114 11.67 7.84 -7.75
N ILE A 115 10.93 7.88 -6.63
CA ILE A 115 10.44 9.11 -6.00
C ILE A 115 11.10 9.37 -4.65
N GLU A 116 11.98 8.49 -4.18
CA GLU A 116 12.59 8.61 -2.85
C GLU A 116 13.50 9.85 -2.76
N LYS A 117 14.24 10.14 -3.84
CA LYS A 117 15.10 11.34 -3.91
C LYS A 117 14.27 12.61 -3.85
N ASP A 118 13.21 12.68 -4.65
CA ASP A 118 12.32 13.83 -4.72
C ASP A 118 11.58 14.03 -3.39
N TYR A 119 11.16 12.94 -2.75
CA TYR A 119 10.53 12.97 -1.44
C TYR A 119 11.44 13.57 -0.37
N LYS A 120 12.70 13.12 -0.27
CA LYS A 120 13.67 13.65 0.72
C LYS A 120 13.87 15.15 0.55
N ILE A 121 13.99 15.63 -0.69
CA ILE A 121 14.12 17.06 -1.00
C ILE A 121 12.89 17.85 -0.55
N ILE A 122 11.69 17.29 -0.69
CA ILE A 122 10.43 17.95 -0.32
C ILE A 122 10.24 17.95 1.21
N THR A 123 10.65 16.89 1.91
CA THR A 123 10.46 16.78 3.35
C THR A 123 11.52 17.49 4.18
N ASP A 124 12.75 17.59 3.70
CA ASP A 124 13.85 18.27 4.42
C ASP A 124 13.73 19.81 4.35
N LYS A 125 12.81 20.34 3.53
CA LYS A 125 12.51 21.77 3.40
C LYS A 125 11.40 22.27 4.34
N ASN A 126 10.80 21.40 5.16
CA ASN A 126 9.80 21.72 6.18
C ASN A 126 10.29 21.35 7.57
#